data_AF-A0A1F9U1S5-F1
#
_entry.id   AF-A0A1F9U1S5-F1
#
_cell.length_a   1.000
_cell.length_b   1.000
_cell.length_c   1.000
_cell.angle_alpha   90.00
_cell.angle_beta   90.00
_cell.angle_gamma   90.00
#
_symmetry.space_group_name_H-M   'P 1'
#
loop_
_entity.id
_entity.type
_entity.pdbx_description
1 polymer ?
#
loop_
_entity_poly.entity_id
_entity_poly.type
_entity_poly.pdbx_seq_one_letter_code
_entity_poly.pdbx_strand_id
1 'polypeptide(L)'
;MKKICVLLIACCLPAAAQAPASAVENIKLSGDMDFWSRFSFRPVKFERPTALKWIHGPKPRPAAPKLQDAGPIVGRIKLAAQLDRHRDLINRVLGNSAWNISVAGDPGFKNIFFTFQQGEKLVVRPVGDPKRLRSAQGVDVEIEPGLTYNFKVKITIWDPIRGSKVLITPAKGTKGPRYDDLKTGALLDAAKARSYVFNSNGIEYWTLYGTDVDPATNSLKDSRSFLFLHENGMNTQAWQLAESTLPVDQPVVVAFGDANFVLTRTAAGELLIQDAQ
;
A
#
# COMPACT_ATOMS: atom_id res chain seq x y z
N MET A 1 6.37 10.86 -46.35
CA MET A 1 7.28 9.74 -46.67
C MET A 1 7.48 8.89 -45.43
N LYS A 2 7.25 7.57 -45.56
CA LYS A 2 7.90 6.40 -44.92
C LYS A 2 8.13 6.46 -43.39
N LYS A 3 7.33 5.80 -42.55
CA LYS A 3 7.31 4.35 -42.20
C LYS A 3 8.69 3.74 -41.95
N ILE A 4 8.93 3.27 -40.72
CA ILE A 4 9.67 2.03 -40.46
C ILE A 4 8.86 1.19 -39.45
N CYS A 5 8.38 0.06 -39.96
CA CYS A 5 7.93 -1.12 -39.23
C CYS A 5 9.14 -1.89 -38.70
N VAL A 6 8.99 -2.60 -37.59
CA VAL A 6 9.56 -3.95 -37.46
C VAL A 6 8.46 -4.87 -36.97
N LEU A 7 8.03 -5.74 -37.89
CA LEU A 7 7.22 -6.92 -37.70
C LEU A 7 8.20 -8.10 -37.82
N LEU A 8 8.10 -9.10 -36.93
CA LEU A 8 8.75 -10.39 -37.11
C LEU A 8 7.67 -11.46 -36.96
N ILE A 9 7.40 -12.14 -38.08
CA ILE A 9 6.54 -13.33 -38.22
C ILE A 9 7.43 -14.45 -38.77
N ALA A 10 7.29 -15.66 -38.20
CA ALA A 10 7.14 -16.95 -38.89
C ALA A 10 7.11 -18.05 -37.80
N CYS A 11 6.00 -18.74 -37.52
CA CYS A 11 5.27 -19.78 -38.29
C CYS A 11 5.96 -21.16 -38.31
N CYS A 12 5.32 -22.12 -37.63
CA CYS A 12 5.16 -23.50 -38.06
C CYS A 12 3.73 -23.97 -37.70
N LEU A 13 2.91 -24.21 -38.72
CA LEU A 13 1.63 -24.97 -38.77
C LEU A 13 1.96 -26.31 -39.50
N PRO A 14 1.15 -27.41 -39.44
CA PRO A 14 -0.28 -27.47 -39.81
C PRO A 14 -1.14 -28.47 -38.97
N ALA A 15 -2.48 -28.43 -38.95
CA ALA A 15 -3.41 -28.98 -39.96
C ALA A 15 -4.81 -28.33 -39.76
N ALA A 16 -5.40 -27.64 -40.73
CA ALA A 16 -6.19 -28.14 -41.87
C ALA A 16 -7.61 -28.61 -41.49
N ALA A 17 -8.61 -27.75 -41.70
CA ALA A 17 -9.95 -28.13 -42.19
C ALA A 17 -10.61 -26.90 -42.86
N GLN A 18 -11.08 -27.13 -44.08
CA GLN A 18 -11.57 -26.16 -45.06
C GLN A 18 -13.00 -25.68 -44.75
N ALA A 19 -13.31 -24.42 -45.06
CA ALA A 19 -14.66 -23.99 -45.44
C ALA A 19 -14.57 -22.90 -46.53
N PRO A 20 -15.41 -22.96 -47.57
CA PRO A 20 -15.16 -22.28 -48.84
C PRO A 20 -15.58 -20.81 -48.85
N ALA A 21 -14.90 -20.08 -49.74
CA ALA A 21 -15.23 -18.74 -50.17
C ALA A 21 -16.50 -18.73 -51.02
N SER A 22 -17.55 -18.09 -50.50
CA SER A 22 -18.65 -17.58 -51.31
C SER A 22 -19.26 -16.38 -50.58
N ALA A 23 -19.51 -15.32 -51.34
CA ALA A 23 -20.08 -14.01 -50.95
C ALA A 23 -19.08 -12.90 -50.59
N VAL A 24 -18.16 -12.61 -51.52
CA VAL A 24 -17.82 -11.21 -51.82
C VAL A 24 -18.77 -10.79 -52.95
N GLU A 25 -19.84 -10.07 -52.62
CA GLU A 25 -20.40 -8.94 -53.40
C GLU A 25 -21.82 -8.60 -52.92
N ASN A 26 -22.07 -7.29 -52.86
CA ASN A 26 -23.36 -6.63 -52.68
C ASN A 26 -24.02 -6.65 -51.29
N ILE A 27 -23.56 -5.76 -50.41
CA ILE A 27 -24.50 -4.97 -49.59
C ILE A 27 -24.21 -3.50 -49.87
N LYS A 28 -25.09 -2.92 -50.69
CA LYS A 28 -25.23 -1.49 -50.92
C LYS A 28 -25.45 -0.77 -49.59
N LEU A 29 -24.69 0.31 -49.42
CA LEU A 29 -24.95 1.36 -48.44
C LEU A 29 -26.33 1.96 -48.66
N SER A 30 -27.30 1.55 -47.85
CA SER A 30 -28.54 2.30 -47.64
C SER A 30 -29.13 1.95 -46.28
N GLY A 31 -29.34 2.98 -45.46
CA GLY A 31 -30.22 2.89 -44.30
C GLY A 31 -29.48 2.79 -42.97
N ASP A 32 -29.46 3.93 -42.28
CA ASP A 32 -29.58 4.05 -40.84
C ASP A 32 -28.37 3.70 -39.96
N MET A 33 -27.64 4.78 -39.67
CA MET A 33 -27.16 5.15 -38.35
C MET A 33 -27.88 4.41 -37.20
N ASP A 34 -27.30 3.33 -36.67
CA ASP A 34 -27.38 3.05 -35.22
C ASP A 34 -26.40 1.99 -34.66
N PHE A 35 -25.32 1.65 -35.38
CA PHE A 35 -24.31 0.74 -34.82
C PHE A 35 -23.31 1.46 -33.88
N TRP A 36 -23.01 2.73 -34.16
CA TRP A 36 -22.02 3.51 -33.39
C TRP A 36 -22.58 4.24 -32.17
N SER A 37 -23.91 4.40 -32.05
CA SER A 37 -24.54 5.00 -30.87
C SER A 37 -24.47 4.08 -29.64
N ARG A 38 -24.28 2.77 -29.84
CA ARG A 38 -24.02 1.79 -28.76
C ARG A 38 -22.56 1.77 -28.29
N PHE A 39 -21.65 2.26 -29.11
CA PHE A 39 -20.28 2.61 -28.71
C PHE A 39 -20.22 4.09 -28.37
N SER A 40 -21.11 4.56 -27.51
CA SER A 40 -20.75 5.67 -26.64
C SER A 40 -19.57 5.19 -25.79
N PHE A 41 -18.36 5.43 -26.31
CA PHE A 41 -17.19 5.70 -25.49
C PHE A 41 -17.61 6.86 -24.60
N ARG A 42 -18.26 6.53 -23.47
CA ARG A 42 -18.14 7.38 -22.30
C ARG A 42 -16.64 7.57 -22.19
N PRO A 43 -16.11 8.80 -22.20
CA PRO A 43 -14.73 8.98 -21.83
C PRO A 43 -14.63 8.28 -20.48
N VAL A 44 -13.91 7.14 -20.46
CA VAL A 44 -13.48 6.55 -19.21
C VAL A 44 -12.63 7.66 -18.67
N LYS A 45 -13.21 8.44 -17.75
CA LYS A 45 -12.43 9.24 -16.83
C LYS A 45 -11.59 8.18 -16.15
N PHE A 46 -10.37 8.01 -16.64
CA PHE A 46 -9.31 7.47 -15.83
C PHE A 46 -9.19 8.49 -14.70
N GLU A 47 -10.01 8.31 -13.66
CA GLU A 47 -9.66 8.79 -12.34
C GLU A 47 -8.25 8.26 -12.16
N ARG A 48 -7.29 9.19 -12.12
CA ARG A 48 -5.87 8.84 -12.04
C ARG A 48 -5.74 7.76 -10.97
N PRO A 49 -5.16 6.59 -11.26
CA PRO A 49 -5.03 5.54 -10.26
C PRO A 49 -4.36 6.13 -9.03
N THR A 50 -5.11 6.18 -7.93
CA THR A 50 -4.61 6.72 -6.67
C THR A 50 -3.83 5.59 -6.01
N ALA A 51 -2.50 5.67 -6.08
CA ALA A 51 -1.58 4.60 -5.65
C ALA A 51 -1.64 4.25 -4.14
N LEU A 52 -2.42 4.98 -3.34
CA LEU A 52 -2.76 4.63 -1.96
C LEU A 52 -3.97 5.47 -1.57
N LYS A 53 -5.05 4.84 -1.11
CA LYS A 53 -6.20 5.55 -0.53
C LYS A 53 -6.16 5.36 0.99
N TRP A 54 -5.82 6.43 1.71
CA TRP A 54 -6.02 6.50 3.15
C TRP A 54 -7.51 6.57 3.42
N ILE A 55 -8.06 5.54 4.05
CA ILE A 55 -9.47 5.51 4.45
C ILE A 55 -9.52 5.96 5.90
N HIS A 56 -10.28 7.04 6.17
CA HIS A 56 -10.53 7.48 7.54
C HIS A 56 -11.10 6.28 8.30
N GLY A 57 -10.44 5.90 9.40
CA GLY A 57 -10.58 4.60 10.05
C GLY A 57 -12.03 4.17 10.30
N PRO A 58 -12.27 2.85 10.45
CA PRO A 58 -13.61 2.32 10.67
C PRO A 58 -14.26 3.02 11.86
N LYS A 59 -15.45 3.59 11.67
CA LYS A 59 -16.23 4.16 12.77
C LYS A 59 -16.79 3.02 13.61
N PRO A 60 -16.53 2.95 14.93
CA PRO A 60 -17.14 1.95 15.79
C PRO A 60 -18.66 2.04 15.72
N ARG A 61 -19.34 0.90 15.58
CA ARG A 61 -20.81 0.83 15.70
C ARG A 61 -21.18 0.93 17.20
N PRO A 62 -22.20 1.71 17.61
CA PRO A 62 -22.52 1.95 19.02
C PRO A 62 -22.98 0.73 19.83
N ALA A 63 -23.31 -0.39 19.18
CA ALA A 63 -23.65 -1.63 19.85
C ALA A 63 -22.52 -2.63 19.60
N ALA A 64 -21.85 -3.07 20.67
CA ALA A 64 -20.98 -4.24 20.62
C ALA A 64 -21.84 -5.41 20.10
N PRO A 65 -21.50 -6.01 18.94
CA PRO A 65 -22.15 -7.23 18.51
C PRO A 65 -21.99 -8.26 19.62
N LYS A 66 -22.98 -9.11 19.81
CA LYS A 66 -22.78 -10.25 20.70
C LYS A 66 -21.71 -11.12 20.04
N LEU A 67 -20.84 -11.74 20.83
CA LEU A 67 -19.82 -12.69 20.31
C LEU A 67 -20.42 -13.80 19.40
N GLN A 68 -21.74 -14.00 19.49
CA GLN A 68 -22.54 -14.90 18.66
C GLN A 68 -22.66 -14.48 17.18
N ASP A 69 -22.33 -13.23 16.82
CA ASP A 69 -22.35 -12.72 15.44
C ASP A 69 -20.97 -12.85 14.74
N ALA A 70 -19.97 -13.40 15.44
CA ALA A 70 -18.62 -13.56 14.93
C ALA A 70 -18.47 -14.91 14.22
N GLY A 71 -18.07 -14.88 12.95
CA GLY A 71 -17.75 -16.03 12.14
C GLY A 71 -16.42 -16.71 12.54
N PRO A 72 -15.86 -17.56 11.66
CA PRO A 72 -14.63 -18.29 11.95
C PRO A 72 -13.45 -17.34 12.23
N ILE A 73 -12.52 -17.77 13.09
CA ILE A 73 -11.25 -17.08 13.30
C ILE A 73 -10.40 -17.27 12.06
N VAL A 74 -10.12 -16.17 11.36
CA VAL A 74 -9.25 -16.12 10.18
C VAL A 74 -7.83 -15.65 10.51
N GLY A 75 -7.62 -15.08 11.70
CA GLY A 75 -6.31 -14.64 12.16
C GLY A 75 -6.18 -14.63 13.68
N ARG A 76 -4.98 -14.96 14.17
CA ARG A 76 -4.57 -14.85 15.58
C ARG A 76 -3.17 -14.29 15.67
N ILE A 77 -3.06 -13.09 16.20
CA ILE A 77 -1.81 -12.33 16.28
C ILE A 77 -1.34 -12.24 17.72
N LYS A 78 -0.12 -12.70 18.02
CA LYS A 78 0.54 -12.39 19.30
C LYS A 78 1.12 -10.97 19.26
N LEU A 79 0.51 -10.03 19.97
CA LEU A 79 0.81 -8.59 19.82
C LEU A 79 2.24 -8.24 20.21
N ALA A 80 2.72 -8.76 21.34
CA ALA A 80 4.09 -8.51 21.79
C ALA A 80 5.15 -8.99 20.78
N ALA A 81 4.87 -10.10 20.08
CA ALA A 81 5.78 -10.64 19.08
C ALA A 81 5.77 -9.82 17.77
N GLN A 82 4.68 -9.11 17.46
CA GLN A 82 4.55 -8.32 16.22
C GLN A 82 4.88 -6.84 16.40
N LEU A 83 4.93 -6.35 17.65
CA LEU A 83 5.21 -4.95 17.94
C LEU A 83 6.50 -4.52 17.26
N ASP A 84 6.40 -3.50 16.40
CA ASP A 84 7.52 -2.82 15.77
C ASP A 84 8.42 -3.69 14.89
N ARG A 85 7.98 -4.90 14.50
CA ARG A 85 8.75 -5.80 13.61
C ARG A 85 9.11 -5.21 12.24
N HIS A 86 8.45 -4.12 11.87
CA HIS A 86 8.65 -3.39 10.62
C HIS A 86 9.60 -2.19 10.77
N ARG A 87 10.17 -1.92 11.94
CA ARG A 87 11.11 -0.79 12.15
C ARG A 87 12.39 -0.90 11.31
N ASP A 88 12.72 -2.09 10.83
CA ASP A 88 13.82 -2.39 9.92
C ASP A 88 13.35 -2.76 8.51
N LEU A 89 12.32 -2.06 8.01
CA LEU A 89 11.71 -2.30 6.70
C LEU A 89 12.75 -2.31 5.57
N ILE A 90 13.66 -1.33 5.55
CA ILE A 90 14.81 -1.33 4.66
C ILE A 90 16.09 -0.96 5.42
N ASN A 91 17.21 -1.56 5.02
CA ASN A 91 18.53 -1.15 5.50
C ASN A 91 19.29 -0.42 4.39
N ARG A 92 19.79 0.79 4.66
CA ARG A 92 20.59 1.57 3.71
C ARG A 92 21.71 2.32 4.42
N VAL A 93 22.83 2.49 3.71
CA VAL A 93 23.91 3.37 4.18
C VAL A 93 23.53 4.81 3.83
N LEU A 94 23.39 5.65 4.85
CA LEU A 94 23.15 7.09 4.70
C LEU A 94 24.32 7.82 5.37
N GLY A 95 25.06 8.60 4.59
CA GLY A 95 26.36 9.11 5.00
C GLY A 95 27.36 7.95 5.09
N ASN A 96 27.90 7.73 6.29
CA ASN A 96 28.85 6.66 6.57
C ASN A 96 28.27 5.57 7.48
N SER A 97 26.97 5.63 7.77
CA SER A 97 26.30 4.78 8.76
C SER A 97 25.22 3.95 8.09
N ALA A 98 25.06 2.69 8.52
CA ALA A 98 23.92 1.86 8.13
C ALA A 98 22.70 2.19 9.00
N TRP A 99 21.58 2.45 8.34
CA TRP A 99 20.31 2.82 8.95
C TRP A 99 19.21 1.84 8.56
N ASN A 100 18.45 1.42 9.54
CA ASN A 100 17.16 0.79 9.38
C ASN A 100 16.12 1.89 9.20
N ILE A 101 15.49 1.97 8.03
CA ILE A 101 14.52 3.00 7.68
C ILE A 101 13.14 2.36 7.66
N SER A 102 12.18 3.02 8.29
CA SER A 102 10.77 2.63 8.24
C SER A 102 9.86 3.86 8.31
N VAL A 103 8.56 3.60 8.44
CA VAL A 103 7.51 4.62 8.53
C VAL A 103 6.67 4.34 9.77
N ALA A 104 6.35 5.39 10.51
CA ALA A 104 5.42 5.37 11.63
C ALA A 104 4.34 6.45 11.45
N GLY A 105 3.28 6.39 12.25
CA GLY A 105 2.21 7.38 12.26
C GLY A 105 1.89 7.83 13.67
N ASP A 106 1.16 8.93 13.78
CA ASP A 106 0.49 9.31 15.03
C ASP A 106 -0.81 8.50 15.22
N PRO A 107 -1.45 8.56 16.41
CA PRO A 107 -2.76 7.95 16.61
C PRO A 107 -3.75 8.56 15.60
N GLY A 108 -4.31 7.74 14.72
CA GLY A 108 -5.14 8.21 13.60
C GLY A 108 -4.40 8.51 12.28
N PHE A 109 -3.08 8.30 12.18
CA PHE A 109 -2.24 8.40 10.95
C PHE A 109 -2.47 9.72 10.21
N LYS A 110 -2.80 10.78 10.95
CA LYS A 110 -2.95 12.14 10.44
C LYS A 110 -1.59 12.69 10.04
N ASN A 111 -0.55 12.31 10.78
CA ASN A 111 0.83 12.63 10.51
C ASN A 111 1.61 11.34 10.25
N ILE A 112 2.49 11.39 9.25
CA ILE A 112 3.36 10.28 8.88
C ILE A 112 4.81 10.70 9.16
N PHE A 113 5.59 9.77 9.68
CA PHE A 113 6.98 9.99 10.07
C PHE A 113 7.88 8.95 9.41
N PHE A 114 9.06 9.37 8.98
CA PHE A 114 10.16 8.44 8.77
C PHE A 114 10.82 8.12 10.10
N THR A 115 11.17 6.85 10.28
CA THR A 115 11.99 6.40 11.39
C THR A 115 13.33 5.91 10.86
N PHE A 116 14.41 6.27 11.55
CA PHE A 116 15.77 5.86 11.24
C PHE A 116 16.39 5.28 12.50
N GLN A 117 16.70 4.00 12.47
CA GLN A 117 17.31 3.28 13.59
C GLN A 117 18.74 2.87 13.27
N GLN A 118 19.64 3.17 14.21
CA GLN A 118 21.04 2.74 14.20
C GLN A 118 21.40 2.23 15.60
N GLY A 119 21.44 0.91 15.77
CA GLY A 119 21.59 0.31 17.11
C GLY A 119 20.47 0.75 18.04
N GLU A 120 20.84 1.35 19.18
CA GLU A 120 19.90 1.90 20.17
C GLU A 120 19.39 3.31 19.81
N LYS A 121 20.02 3.98 18.84
CA LYS A 121 19.60 5.31 18.41
C LYS A 121 18.39 5.22 17.50
N LEU A 122 17.34 5.95 17.84
CA LEU A 122 16.16 6.16 16.99
C LEU A 122 15.99 7.64 16.68
N VAL A 123 15.88 7.97 15.41
CA VAL A 123 15.53 9.29 14.92
C VAL A 123 14.17 9.20 14.25
N VAL A 124 13.25 10.07 14.66
CA VAL A 124 11.93 10.19 14.05
C VAL A 124 11.82 11.57 13.40
N ARG A 125 11.36 11.61 12.15
CA ARG A 125 11.22 12.85 11.39
C ARG A 125 9.89 12.90 10.67
N PRO A 126 9.16 14.03 10.74
CA PRO A 126 7.91 14.17 10.02
C PRO A 126 8.17 14.13 8.52
N VAL A 127 7.31 13.42 7.78
CA VAL A 127 7.27 13.47 6.32
C VAL A 127 6.71 14.81 5.84
N GLY A 128 5.90 15.48 6.68
CA GLY A 128 5.08 16.62 6.28
C GLY A 128 3.91 16.16 5.43
N ASP A 129 3.61 16.88 4.34
CA ASP A 129 2.57 16.46 3.39
C ASP A 129 3.05 15.24 2.56
N PRO A 130 2.43 14.05 2.68
CA PRO A 130 2.82 12.87 1.92
C PRO A 130 2.73 13.05 0.40
N LYS A 131 1.93 14.02 -0.09
CA LYS A 131 1.89 14.34 -1.53
C LYS A 131 3.21 14.91 -2.03
N ARG A 132 4.02 15.53 -1.16
CA ARG A 132 5.35 16.03 -1.51
C ARG A 132 6.32 14.91 -1.86
N LEU A 133 6.18 13.72 -1.30
CA LEU A 133 6.97 12.57 -1.74
C LEU A 133 6.78 12.30 -3.23
N ARG A 134 5.59 12.57 -3.78
CA ARG A 134 5.25 12.34 -5.19
C ARG A 134 5.48 13.57 -6.07
N SER A 135 5.99 14.68 -5.51
CA SER A 135 6.22 15.92 -6.25
C SER A 135 7.55 15.90 -7.00
N ALA A 136 7.81 16.95 -7.79
CA ALA A 136 9.11 17.11 -8.45
C ALA A 136 10.26 17.27 -7.45
N GLN A 137 9.99 17.84 -6.26
CA GLN A 137 10.98 18.22 -5.26
C GLN A 137 11.23 17.15 -4.20
N GLY A 138 10.26 16.26 -3.92
CA GLY A 138 10.39 15.30 -2.82
C GLY A 138 10.31 15.96 -1.44
N VAL A 139 10.85 15.26 -0.45
CA VAL A 139 10.92 15.68 0.96
C VAL A 139 12.36 15.55 1.44
N ASP A 140 12.97 16.67 1.84
CA ASP A 140 14.26 16.67 2.51
C ASP A 140 14.08 16.34 3.99
N VAL A 141 14.87 15.40 4.47
CA VAL A 141 14.82 14.87 5.83
C VAL A 141 16.21 14.95 6.42
N GLU A 142 16.39 15.80 7.43
CA GLU A 142 17.63 15.85 8.21
C GLU A 142 17.62 14.74 9.27
N ILE A 143 18.46 13.73 9.08
CA ILE A 143 18.55 12.56 9.95
C ILE A 143 19.41 12.91 11.17
N GLU A 144 20.53 13.57 10.92
CA GLU A 144 21.46 14.10 11.92
C GLU A 144 22.00 15.45 11.44
N PRO A 145 22.58 16.28 12.32
CA PRO A 145 23.17 17.55 11.90
C PRO A 145 24.14 17.38 10.70
N GLY A 146 23.81 18.00 9.58
CA GLY A 146 24.59 17.93 8.33
C GLY A 146 24.36 16.68 7.47
N LEU A 147 23.49 15.77 7.91
CA LEU A 147 23.10 14.55 7.20
C LEU A 147 21.64 14.64 6.75
N THR A 148 21.43 15.21 5.57
CA THR A 148 20.10 15.42 4.98
C THR A 148 19.95 14.62 3.69
N TYR A 149 18.86 13.87 3.59
CA TYR A 149 18.49 13.11 2.39
C TYR A 149 17.14 13.53 1.86
N ASN A 150 17.03 13.63 0.54
CA ASN A 150 15.77 13.81 -0.16
C ASN A 150 15.13 12.46 -0.45
N PHE A 151 13.87 12.31 -0.07
CA PHE A 151 13.02 11.17 -0.35
C PHE A 151 11.97 11.56 -1.39
N LYS A 152 11.92 10.82 -2.50
CA LYS A 152 11.00 11.08 -3.60
C LYS A 152 10.48 9.78 -4.21
N VAL A 153 9.19 9.72 -4.50
CA VAL A 153 8.54 8.62 -5.21
C VAL A 153 8.29 9.03 -6.65
N LYS A 154 8.98 8.38 -7.59
CA LYS A 154 8.71 8.49 -9.02
C LYS A 154 7.65 7.45 -9.40
N ILE A 155 6.43 7.93 -9.61
CA ILE A 155 5.30 7.09 -9.99
C ILE A 155 5.41 6.66 -11.44
N THR A 156 5.20 5.36 -11.71
CA THR A 156 5.00 4.85 -13.08
C THR A 156 3.50 4.67 -13.35
N ILE A 157 3.07 4.92 -14.59
CA ILE A 157 1.66 4.79 -14.97
C ILE A 157 1.22 3.34 -15.19
N TRP A 158 2.17 2.45 -15.53
CA TRP A 158 1.88 1.07 -15.93
C TRP A 158 1.79 0.10 -14.73
N ASP A 159 2.44 0.44 -13.64
CA ASP A 159 2.41 -0.30 -12.38
C ASP A 159 2.66 0.67 -11.20
N PRO A 160 1.66 1.51 -10.87
CA PRO A 160 1.83 2.61 -9.93
C PRO A 160 2.14 2.15 -8.50
N ILE A 161 1.82 0.90 -8.15
CA ILE A 161 2.00 0.34 -6.82
C ILE A 161 3.34 -0.35 -6.67
N ARG A 162 3.68 -1.30 -7.55
CA ARG A 162 4.88 -2.12 -7.40
C ARG A 162 6.04 -1.66 -8.30
N GLY A 163 5.74 -1.00 -9.41
CA GLY A 163 6.71 -0.54 -10.40
C GLY A 163 7.25 0.87 -10.18
N SER A 164 6.65 1.63 -9.25
CA SER A 164 7.15 2.95 -8.87
C SER A 164 8.51 2.84 -8.18
N LYS A 165 9.27 3.93 -8.16
CA LYS A 165 10.61 3.97 -7.55
C LYS A 165 10.67 4.98 -6.42
N VAL A 166 11.27 4.58 -5.31
CA VAL A 166 11.70 5.49 -4.25
C VAL A 166 13.14 5.88 -4.52
N LEU A 167 13.36 7.18 -4.64
CA LEU A 167 14.65 7.81 -4.78
C LEU A 167 15.04 8.35 -3.41
N ILE A 168 16.23 7.99 -2.96
CA ILE A 168 16.85 8.46 -1.73
C ILE A 168 18.18 9.09 -2.13
N THR A 169 18.24 10.42 -2.16
CA THR A 169 19.40 11.14 -2.70
C THR A 169 19.97 12.09 -1.64
N PRO A 170 21.29 12.17 -1.46
CA PRO A 170 21.86 13.13 -0.52
C PRO A 170 21.51 14.56 -0.94
N ALA A 171 21.08 15.39 0.01
CA ALA A 171 20.80 16.79 -0.24
C ALA A 171 22.10 17.59 -0.41
N LYS A 172 21.98 18.85 -0.87
CA LYS A 172 23.15 19.73 -1.04
C LYS A 172 23.89 19.88 0.30
N GLY A 173 25.19 19.57 0.29
CA GLY A 173 26.05 19.63 1.48
C GLY A 173 26.19 18.30 2.21
N THR A 174 25.37 17.29 1.90
CA THR A 174 25.48 15.95 2.47
C THR A 174 26.28 15.03 1.54
N LYS A 175 27.23 14.27 2.12
CA LYS A 175 27.97 13.21 1.41
C LYS A 175 27.31 11.86 1.65
N GLY A 176 27.36 10.97 0.67
CA GLY A 176 26.98 9.57 0.83
C GLY A 176 26.31 8.97 -0.42
N PRO A 177 25.89 7.70 -0.33
CA PRO A 177 25.34 6.98 -1.47
C PRO A 177 24.01 7.56 -1.96
N ARG A 178 23.73 7.40 -3.25
CA ARG A 178 22.43 7.69 -3.86
C ARG A 178 21.74 6.37 -4.21
N TYR A 179 20.43 6.30 -3.98
CA TYR A 179 19.61 5.15 -4.35
C TYR A 179 18.48 5.63 -5.27
N ASP A 180 18.39 5.09 -6.48
CA ASP A 180 17.41 5.48 -7.51
C ASP A 180 16.69 4.29 -8.16
N ASP A 181 16.90 3.09 -7.63
CA ASP A 181 16.41 1.82 -8.13
C ASP A 181 15.50 1.08 -7.15
N LEU A 182 15.28 1.61 -5.94
CA LEU A 182 14.42 1.01 -4.92
C LEU A 182 12.97 0.99 -5.38
N LYS A 183 12.50 -0.17 -5.85
CA LYS A 183 11.11 -0.35 -6.26
C LYS A 183 10.17 -0.33 -5.06
N THR A 184 9.02 0.31 -5.21
CA THR A 184 7.95 0.29 -4.21
C THR A 184 7.41 -1.12 -3.98
N GLY A 185 7.43 -2.00 -4.99
CA GLY A 185 7.11 -3.41 -4.81
C GLY A 185 8.03 -4.12 -3.83
N ALA A 186 9.33 -3.83 -3.84
CA ALA A 186 10.27 -4.40 -2.88
C ALA A 186 10.00 -3.90 -1.44
N LEU A 187 9.50 -2.67 -1.29
CA LEU A 187 9.06 -2.14 0.00
C LEU A 187 7.80 -2.84 0.50
N LEU A 188 6.85 -3.11 -0.39
CA LEU A 188 5.62 -3.83 -0.06
C LEU A 188 5.91 -5.30 0.29
N ASP A 189 6.80 -5.96 -0.45
CA ASP A 189 7.23 -7.31 -0.12
C ASP A 189 7.95 -7.37 1.25
N ALA A 190 8.79 -6.37 1.55
CA ALA A 190 9.41 -6.23 2.88
C ALA A 190 8.35 -5.96 3.96
N ALA A 191 7.36 -5.11 3.70
CA ALA A 191 6.28 -4.83 4.63
C ALA A 191 5.46 -6.09 4.92
N LYS A 192 5.09 -6.84 3.87
CA LYS A 192 4.40 -8.13 3.98
C LYS A 192 5.22 -9.12 4.81
N ALA A 193 6.52 -9.25 4.56
CA ALA A 193 7.41 -10.15 5.30
C ALA A 193 7.52 -9.81 6.80
N ARG A 194 7.26 -8.55 7.18
CA ARG A 194 7.23 -8.07 8.58
C ARG A 194 5.83 -7.93 9.16
N SER A 195 4.81 -8.25 8.38
CA SER A 195 3.41 -8.23 8.81
C SER A 195 2.96 -9.59 9.31
N TYR A 196 1.87 -9.60 10.07
CA TYR A 196 1.04 -10.80 10.15
C TYR A 196 0.15 -10.87 8.91
N VAL A 197 0.11 -12.01 8.24
CA VAL A 197 -0.71 -12.21 7.04
C VAL A 197 -1.88 -13.12 7.37
N PHE A 198 -3.09 -12.73 6.99
CA PHE A 198 -4.29 -13.55 7.09
C PHE A 198 -5.10 -13.49 5.80
N ASN A 199 -5.95 -14.50 5.59
CA ASN A 199 -6.78 -14.61 4.41
C ASN A 199 -8.25 -14.72 4.83
N SER A 200 -9.11 -13.97 4.16
CA SER A 200 -10.57 -14.08 4.30
C SER A 200 -11.20 -14.02 2.91
N ASN A 201 -12.07 -14.98 2.60
CA ASN A 201 -12.77 -15.07 1.31
C ASN A 201 -11.85 -14.98 0.08
N GLY A 202 -10.65 -15.58 0.17
CA GLY A 202 -9.65 -15.55 -0.91
C GLY A 202 -8.89 -14.22 -1.06
N ILE A 203 -9.11 -13.28 -0.15
CA ILE A 203 -8.44 -11.98 -0.09
C ILE A 203 -7.37 -12.01 1.00
N GLU A 204 -6.15 -11.64 0.63
CA GLU A 204 -5.01 -11.54 1.54
C GLU A 204 -4.95 -10.14 2.17
N TYR A 205 -4.81 -10.11 3.50
CA TYR A 205 -4.65 -8.91 4.30
C TYR A 205 -3.37 -9.00 5.13
N TRP A 206 -2.69 -7.87 5.32
CA TRP A 206 -1.47 -7.77 6.11
C TRP A 206 -1.68 -6.82 7.27
N THR A 207 -1.26 -7.21 8.46
CA THR A 207 -1.35 -6.38 9.66
C THR A 207 0.04 -6.04 10.17
N LEU A 208 0.33 -4.75 10.19
CA LEU A 208 1.44 -4.15 10.90
C LEU A 208 0.95 -3.63 12.26
N TYR A 209 1.78 -3.79 13.29
CA TYR A 209 1.50 -3.30 14.63
C TYR A 209 2.72 -2.54 15.13
N GLY A 210 2.53 -1.28 15.53
CA GLY A 210 3.64 -0.38 15.84
C GLY A 210 3.31 0.63 16.91
N THR A 211 4.35 1.15 17.54
CA THR A 211 4.28 2.27 18.47
C THR A 211 3.96 3.57 17.72
N ASP A 212 3.03 4.35 18.25
CA ASP A 212 2.67 5.65 17.67
C ASP A 212 3.75 6.70 17.93
N VAL A 213 3.74 7.76 17.12
CA VAL A 213 4.58 8.95 17.30
C VAL A 213 3.77 10.11 17.85
N ASP A 214 4.34 10.85 18.80
CA ASP A 214 3.83 12.16 19.20
C ASP A 214 4.25 13.23 18.19
N PRO A 215 3.30 13.87 17.46
CA PRO A 215 3.62 14.89 16.47
C PRO A 215 4.24 16.17 17.06
N ALA A 216 4.04 16.45 18.35
CA ALA A 216 4.59 17.64 18.98
C ALA A 216 6.10 17.51 19.28
N THR A 217 6.54 16.31 19.63
CA THR A 217 7.92 16.05 20.08
C THR A 217 8.74 15.26 19.07
N ASN A 218 8.09 14.64 18.07
CA ASN A 218 8.70 13.62 17.20
C ASN A 218 9.36 12.49 18.01
N SER A 219 8.70 12.05 19.08
CA SER A 219 9.15 10.90 19.88
C SER A 219 8.12 9.80 19.85
N LEU A 220 8.53 8.59 20.21
CA LEU A 220 7.60 7.49 20.42
C LEU A 220 6.67 7.80 21.59
N LYS A 221 5.42 7.36 21.47
CA LYS A 221 4.39 7.44 22.51
C LYS A 221 4.14 6.07 23.13
N ASP A 222 3.49 6.03 24.29
CA ASP A 222 3.08 4.76 24.91
C ASP A 222 1.85 4.10 24.22
N SER A 223 1.24 4.79 23.25
CA SER A 223 0.13 4.24 22.46
C SER A 223 0.63 3.50 21.22
N ARG A 224 -0.23 2.66 20.67
CA ARG A 224 0.07 1.80 19.52
C ARG A 224 -1.10 1.79 18.55
N SER A 225 -0.80 1.47 17.30
CA SER A 225 -1.79 1.33 16.24
C SER A 225 -1.54 0.11 15.37
N PHE A 226 -2.62 -0.39 14.79
CA PHE A 226 -2.62 -1.35 13.72
C PHE A 226 -2.71 -0.62 12.38
N LEU A 227 -2.00 -1.13 11.38
CA LEU A 227 -2.19 -0.79 9.98
C LEU A 227 -2.49 -2.08 9.21
N PHE A 228 -3.71 -2.18 8.71
CA PHE A 228 -4.18 -3.26 7.84
C PHE A 228 -3.99 -2.84 6.40
N LEU A 229 -3.39 -3.70 5.59
CA LEU A 229 -3.07 -3.47 4.20
C LEU A 229 -3.69 -4.55 3.32
N HIS A 230 -4.11 -4.17 2.13
CA HIS A 230 -4.54 -5.09 1.09
C HIS A 230 -4.12 -4.54 -0.28
N GLU A 231 -3.49 -5.38 -1.10
CA GLU A 231 -3.19 -5.07 -2.50
C GLU A 231 -4.29 -5.59 -3.43
N ASN A 232 -4.87 -4.69 -4.22
CA ASN A 232 -5.89 -5.00 -5.22
C ASN A 232 -5.41 -4.54 -6.61
N GLY A 233 -4.55 -5.34 -7.24
CA GLY A 233 -3.98 -5.06 -8.55
C GLY A 233 -3.15 -3.77 -8.56
N MET A 234 -3.65 -2.74 -9.24
CA MET A 234 -2.98 -1.42 -9.35
C MET A 234 -3.31 -0.47 -8.18
N ASN A 235 -3.88 -0.96 -7.09
CA ASN A 235 -4.16 -0.17 -5.90
C ASN A 235 -3.73 -0.89 -4.61
N THR A 236 -3.40 -0.11 -3.59
CA THR A 236 -3.20 -0.60 -2.22
C THR A 236 -4.12 0.18 -1.30
N GLN A 237 -4.90 -0.54 -0.51
CA GLN A 237 -5.75 0.03 0.53
C GLN A 237 -5.08 -0.15 1.89
N ALA A 238 -5.20 0.88 2.72
CA ALA A 238 -4.61 0.91 4.05
C ALA A 238 -5.67 1.42 5.04
N TRP A 239 -5.95 0.63 6.07
CA TRP A 239 -6.85 0.98 7.17
C TRP A 239 -6.08 0.99 8.47
N GLN A 240 -6.19 2.07 9.20
CA GLN A 240 -5.60 2.17 10.51
C GLN A 240 -6.65 1.99 11.59
N LEU A 241 -6.23 1.39 12.70
CA LEU A 241 -7.01 1.26 13.91
C LEU A 241 -6.10 1.51 15.12
N ALA A 242 -6.44 2.48 15.97
CA ALA A 242 -5.70 2.68 17.22
C ALA A 242 -5.98 1.51 18.17
N GLU A 243 -4.96 1.02 18.89
CA GLU A 243 -5.14 -0.11 19.82
C GLU A 243 -6.16 0.25 20.93
N SER A 244 -6.21 1.52 21.33
CA SER A 244 -7.14 2.03 22.36
C SER A 244 -8.61 1.91 21.98
N THR A 245 -8.95 1.75 20.69
CA THR A 245 -10.34 1.51 20.27
C THR A 245 -10.76 0.05 20.37
N LEU A 246 -9.87 -0.84 20.83
CA LEU A 246 -10.13 -2.25 21.07
C LEU A 246 -10.05 -2.54 22.58
N PRO A 247 -11.16 -2.43 23.32
CA PRO A 247 -11.18 -2.81 24.73
C PRO A 247 -10.82 -4.29 24.89
N VAL A 248 -10.15 -4.61 26.01
CA VAL A 248 -9.72 -5.97 26.28
C VAL A 248 -10.94 -6.88 26.43
N ASP A 249 -10.88 -8.05 25.78
CA ASP A 249 -11.89 -9.10 25.72
C ASP A 249 -13.27 -8.64 25.20
N GLN A 250 -13.33 -7.51 24.49
CA GLN A 250 -14.56 -7.02 23.85
C GLN A 250 -14.43 -7.06 22.32
N PRO A 251 -15.35 -7.73 21.62
CA PRO A 251 -15.37 -7.75 20.16
C PRO A 251 -15.77 -6.38 19.60
N VAL A 252 -15.05 -5.94 18.56
CA VAL A 252 -15.32 -4.70 17.83
C VAL A 252 -15.41 -5.01 16.34
N VAL A 253 -16.52 -4.63 15.70
CA VAL A 253 -16.64 -4.74 14.24
C VAL A 253 -15.93 -3.59 13.56
N VAL A 254 -15.08 -3.93 12.59
CA VAL A 254 -14.36 -3.00 11.74
C VAL A 254 -14.62 -3.33 10.28
N ALA A 255 -14.72 -2.29 9.45
CA ALA A 255 -14.87 -2.44 8.01
C ALA A 255 -13.55 -2.13 7.30
N PHE A 256 -13.07 -3.08 6.50
CA PHE A 256 -11.93 -2.92 5.59
C PHE A 256 -12.44 -2.90 4.14
N GLY A 257 -13.01 -1.76 3.73
CA GLY A 257 -13.70 -1.65 2.45
C GLY A 257 -15.07 -2.31 2.54
N ASP A 258 -15.32 -3.30 1.68
CA ASP A 258 -16.58 -4.06 1.65
C ASP A 258 -16.55 -5.27 2.60
N ALA A 259 -15.38 -5.61 3.16
CA ALA A 259 -15.23 -6.69 4.12
C ALA A 259 -15.41 -6.18 5.56
N ASN A 260 -16.14 -6.94 6.38
CA ASN A 260 -16.31 -6.67 7.80
C ASN A 260 -15.63 -7.76 8.63
N PHE A 261 -14.91 -7.33 9.66
CA PHE A 261 -14.22 -8.22 10.59
C PHE A 261 -14.63 -7.91 12.02
N VAL A 262 -14.71 -8.94 12.86
CA VAL A 262 -14.77 -8.80 14.31
C VAL A 262 -13.35 -8.93 14.85
N LEU A 263 -12.88 -7.88 15.52
CA LEU A 263 -11.58 -7.84 16.17
C LEU A 263 -11.75 -7.93 17.69
N THR A 264 -10.99 -8.81 18.33
CA THR A 264 -10.98 -8.93 19.79
C THR A 264 -9.54 -8.92 20.29
N ARG A 265 -9.18 -7.90 21.08
CA ARG A 265 -7.90 -7.89 21.80
C ARG A 265 -8.08 -8.66 23.10
N THR A 266 -7.34 -9.74 23.30
CA THR A 266 -7.50 -10.61 24.47
C THR A 266 -6.65 -10.16 25.64
N ALA A 267 -7.03 -10.51 26.87
CA ALA A 267 -6.20 -10.31 28.06
C ALA A 267 -4.85 -11.04 27.98
N ALA A 268 -4.74 -12.10 27.16
CA ALA A 268 -3.50 -12.82 26.89
C ALA A 268 -2.54 -12.07 25.94
N GLY A 269 -2.91 -10.87 25.46
CA GLY A 269 -2.09 -10.08 24.55
C GLY A 269 -2.13 -10.58 23.10
N GLU A 270 -3.26 -11.19 22.69
CA GLU A 270 -3.51 -11.56 21.30
C GLU A 270 -4.53 -10.63 20.64
N LEU A 271 -4.46 -10.48 19.31
CA LEU A 271 -5.56 -9.97 18.50
C LEU A 271 -6.19 -11.14 17.74
N LEU A 272 -7.45 -11.43 18.02
CA LEU A 272 -8.26 -12.36 17.24
C LEU A 272 -8.95 -11.59 16.11
N ILE A 273 -8.93 -12.16 14.92
CA ILE A 273 -9.57 -11.64 13.72
C ILE A 273 -10.56 -12.70 13.24
N GLN A 274 -11.83 -12.32 13.18
CA GLN A 274 -12.92 -13.17 12.72
C GLN A 274 -13.67 -12.49 11.58
N ASP A 275 -14.20 -13.28 10.65
CA ASP A 275 -15.16 -12.74 9.68
C ASP A 275 -16.43 -12.29 10.41
N ALA A 276 -16.98 -11.13 10.06
CA ALA A 276 -18.30 -10.74 10.55
C ALA A 276 -19.39 -11.40 9.68
N GLN A 277 -20.39 -12.03 10.31
CA GLN A 277 -21.55 -12.59 9.60
C GLN A 277 -22.62 -11.53 9.30
#